data_AF-A0A1E5PGU2-F1
#
_entry.id   AF-A0A1E5PGU2-F1
#
_cell.length_a   1.000
_cell.length_b   1.000
_cell.length_c   1.000
_cell.angle_alpha   90.00
_cell.angle_beta   90.00
_cell.angle_gamma   90.00
#
_symmetry.space_group_name_H-M   'P 1'
#
loop_
_entity.id
_entity.type
_entity.pdbx_description
1 polymer ?
#
loop_
_entity_poly.entity_id
_entity_poly.type
_entity_poly.pdbx_seq_one_letter_code
_entity_poly.pdbx_strand_id
1 'polypeptide(L)'
;MTTTQTRDAIYYVVDGDTLSEIAEHFGTTVAKLQQLNNIPDPDKIRVGQRLVISHSGNGFVPFPGKQWFHHQPNNKVVLAMAHRLKQEGCGTYQPPEPDKKWSSADKASYSKWQKKNGFEGSDADGFPGKLTWDRLEVPTPSA
;
A
#
# COMPACT_ATOMS: atom_id res chain seq x y z
N MET A 1 -17.01 -19.18 -7.11
CA MET A 1 -15.85 -18.52 -7.72
C MET A 1 -16.15 -17.04 -7.78
N THR A 2 -15.61 -16.24 -6.87
CA THR A 2 -15.76 -14.78 -6.90
C THR A 2 -14.61 -14.20 -7.71
N THR A 3 -14.87 -13.87 -8.97
CA THR A 3 -13.95 -13.10 -9.81
C THR A 3 -13.99 -11.64 -9.35
N THR A 4 -12.99 -11.22 -8.59
CA THR A 4 -12.78 -9.79 -8.26
C THR A 4 -12.43 -9.06 -9.56
N GLN A 5 -13.35 -8.23 -10.05
CA GLN A 5 -13.14 -7.44 -11.27
C GLN A 5 -12.22 -6.26 -10.95
N THR A 6 -10.96 -6.36 -11.39
CA THR A 6 -9.99 -5.27 -11.29
C THR A 6 -10.49 -4.08 -12.10
N ARG A 7 -10.76 -2.94 -11.46
CA ARG A 7 -11.06 -1.68 -12.14
C ARG A 7 -9.78 -0.85 -12.19
N ASP A 8 -9.12 -0.81 -13.33
CA ASP A 8 -7.95 0.05 -13.53
C ASP A 8 -8.40 1.50 -13.65
N ALA A 9 -7.80 2.40 -12.89
CA ALA A 9 -7.78 3.82 -13.23
C ALA A 9 -6.74 4.01 -14.33
N ILE A 10 -7.18 4.42 -15.50
CA ILE A 10 -6.34 4.57 -16.69
C ILE A 10 -6.22 6.05 -17.05
N TYR A 11 -5.01 6.46 -17.39
CA TYR A 11 -4.70 7.77 -17.95
C TYR A 11 -4.00 7.60 -19.29
N TYR A 12 -4.25 8.51 -20.23
CA TYR A 12 -3.54 8.57 -21.50
C TYR A 12 -2.67 9.82 -21.49
N VAL A 13 -1.36 9.63 -21.60
CA VAL A 13 -0.37 10.71 -21.58
C VAL A 13 -0.71 11.74 -22.66
N VAL A 14 -0.70 13.02 -22.32
CA VAL A 14 -0.89 14.14 -23.25
C VAL A 14 0.41 14.90 -23.48
N ASP A 15 0.41 15.82 -24.44
CA ASP A 15 1.58 16.64 -24.74
C ASP A 15 1.98 17.50 -23.53
N GLY A 16 3.28 17.49 -23.21
CA GLY A 16 3.84 18.21 -22.06
C GLY A 16 3.85 17.43 -20.74
N ASP A 17 3.23 16.25 -20.65
CA ASP A 17 3.23 15.46 -19.42
C ASP A 17 4.60 14.87 -19.09
N THR A 18 4.92 14.88 -17.80
CA THR A 18 5.97 14.02 -17.22
C THR A 18 5.38 12.96 -16.28
N LEU A 19 6.08 11.84 -16.10
CA LEU A 19 5.62 10.79 -15.18
C LEU A 19 5.55 11.30 -13.73
N SER A 20 6.38 12.28 -13.38
CA SER A 20 6.40 12.96 -12.09
C SER A 20 5.13 13.79 -11.84
N GLU A 21 4.75 14.63 -12.79
CA GLU A 21 3.53 15.46 -12.67
C GLU A 21 2.26 14.60 -12.66
N ILE A 22 2.22 13.55 -13.50
CA ILE A 22 1.13 12.57 -13.47
C ILE A 22 1.06 11.89 -12.09
N ALA A 23 2.21 11.45 -11.55
CA ALA A 23 2.24 10.82 -10.23
C ALA A 23 1.72 11.75 -9.13
N GLU A 24 2.15 13.01 -9.13
CA GLU A 24 1.68 14.03 -8.20
C GLU A 24 0.18 14.30 -8.35
N HIS A 25 -0.29 14.49 -9.58
CA HIS A 25 -1.70 14.77 -9.90
C HIS A 25 -2.63 13.67 -9.36
N PHE A 26 -2.20 12.41 -9.44
CA PHE A 26 -2.98 11.27 -8.99
C PHE A 26 -2.62 10.78 -7.57
N GLY A 27 -1.79 11.51 -6.81
CA GLY A 27 -1.42 11.17 -5.45
C GLY A 27 -0.65 9.84 -5.31
N THR A 28 0.11 9.47 -6.34
CA THR A 28 0.95 8.27 -6.39
C THR A 28 2.43 8.65 -6.53
N THR A 29 3.31 7.72 -6.85
CA THR A 29 4.75 7.99 -7.07
C THR A 29 5.19 7.52 -8.44
N VAL A 30 6.23 8.15 -8.97
CA VAL A 30 6.88 7.74 -10.24
C VAL A 30 7.23 6.25 -10.19
N ALA A 31 7.88 5.80 -9.12
CA ALA A 31 8.25 4.40 -8.92
C ALA A 31 7.02 3.46 -8.97
N LYS A 32 5.88 3.88 -8.39
CA LYS A 32 4.65 3.08 -8.43
C LYS A 32 4.09 3.02 -9.85
N LEU A 33 4.05 4.14 -10.56
CA LEU A 33 3.60 4.16 -11.95
C LEU A 33 4.52 3.32 -12.85
N GLN A 34 5.83 3.35 -12.62
CA GLN A 34 6.79 2.51 -13.34
C GLN A 34 6.54 1.03 -13.10
N GLN A 35 6.34 0.62 -11.84
CA GLN A 35 6.01 -0.75 -11.50
C GLN A 35 4.69 -1.20 -12.11
N LEU A 36 3.64 -0.37 -12.04
CA LEU A 36 2.31 -0.68 -12.58
C LEU A 36 2.31 -0.84 -14.10
N ASN A 37 3.20 -0.12 -14.79
CA ASN A 37 3.20 -0.02 -16.25
C ASN A 37 4.43 -0.66 -16.90
N ASN A 38 5.30 -1.31 -16.12
CA ASN A 38 6.59 -1.86 -16.55
C ASN A 38 7.44 -0.84 -17.31
N ILE A 39 7.53 0.39 -16.80
CA ILE A 39 8.31 1.49 -17.41
C ILE A 39 9.72 1.50 -16.80
N PRO A 40 10.76 1.05 -17.52
CA PRO A 40 12.12 1.01 -16.99
C PRO A 40 12.74 2.41 -16.84
N ASP A 41 12.33 3.36 -17.68
CA ASP A 41 12.87 4.72 -17.73
C ASP A 41 11.71 5.73 -17.64
N PRO A 42 11.59 6.48 -16.52
CA PRO A 42 10.43 7.36 -16.27
C PRO A 42 10.38 8.55 -17.23
N ASP A 43 11.49 8.92 -17.86
CA ASP A 43 11.59 10.05 -18.79
C ASP A 43 11.21 9.66 -20.23
N LYS A 44 10.90 8.38 -20.47
CA LYS A 44 10.58 7.83 -21.81
C LYS A 44 9.10 7.53 -22.03
N ILE A 45 8.21 8.23 -21.34
CA ILE A 45 6.78 8.16 -21.64
C ILE A 45 6.46 8.91 -22.95
N ARG A 46 5.40 8.50 -23.64
CA ARG A 46 5.00 9.08 -24.95
C ARG A 46 3.56 9.55 -24.92
N VAL A 47 3.26 10.63 -25.63
CA VAL A 47 1.87 11.08 -25.87
C VAL A 47 1.03 9.93 -26.43
N GLY A 48 -0.16 9.75 -25.87
CA GLY A 48 -1.10 8.66 -26.17
C GLY A 48 -0.78 7.35 -25.42
N GLN A 49 0.31 7.27 -24.66
CA GLN A 49 0.62 6.06 -23.88
C GLN A 49 -0.43 5.83 -22.80
N ARG A 50 -0.98 4.61 -22.77
CA ARG A 50 -1.87 4.15 -21.71
C ARG A 50 -1.07 3.89 -20.44
N LEU A 51 -1.40 4.60 -19.37
CA LEU A 51 -0.87 4.39 -18.02
C LEU A 51 -1.97 3.91 -17.08
N VAL A 52 -1.72 2.78 -16.42
CA VAL A 52 -2.44 2.34 -15.25
C VAL A 52 -1.96 3.17 -14.06
N ILE A 53 -2.83 4.03 -13.56
CA ILE A 53 -2.56 4.94 -12.45
C ILE A 53 -2.76 4.23 -11.11
N SER A 54 -3.79 3.42 -11.02
CA SER A 54 -4.08 2.58 -9.87
C SER A 54 -4.96 1.41 -10.29
N HIS A 55 -4.89 0.31 -9.55
CA HIS A 55 -5.88 -0.74 -9.63
C HIS A 55 -6.94 -0.45 -8.56
N SER A 56 -8.01 0.26 -8.91
CA SER A 56 -9.19 0.50 -8.05
C SER A 56 -10.03 -0.77 -7.81
N GLY A 57 -9.56 -1.95 -8.22
CA GLY A 57 -10.23 -3.22 -7.95
C GLY A 57 -9.49 -4.19 -7.04
N ASN A 58 -8.41 -3.81 -6.38
CA ASN A 58 -7.70 -4.78 -5.53
C ASN A 58 -8.34 -4.98 -4.15
N GLY A 59 -9.37 -4.20 -3.78
CA GLY A 59 -10.03 -4.33 -2.48
C GLY A 59 -9.08 -4.08 -1.31
N PHE A 60 -8.10 -3.17 -1.49
CA PHE A 60 -7.09 -2.82 -0.47
C PHE A 60 -7.14 -1.34 -0.10
N VAL A 61 -6.79 -1.02 1.15
CA VAL A 61 -6.80 0.33 1.73
C VAL A 61 -5.61 1.13 1.18
N PRO A 62 -5.79 2.36 0.67
CA PRO A 62 -4.66 3.22 0.31
C PRO A 62 -3.85 3.59 1.55
N PHE A 63 -2.54 3.80 1.41
CA PHE A 63 -1.69 4.14 2.55
C PHE A 63 -2.17 5.42 3.26
N PRO A 64 -2.56 5.35 4.54
CA PRO A 64 -3.15 6.49 5.25
C PRO A 64 -2.11 7.53 5.72
N GLY A 65 -0.82 7.30 5.43
CA GLY A 65 0.30 8.15 5.84
C GLY A 65 0.97 7.69 7.13
N LYS A 66 2.30 7.84 7.22
CA LYS A 66 3.08 7.38 8.39
C LYS A 66 2.65 8.08 9.68
N GLN A 67 2.35 9.38 9.60
CA GLN A 67 1.89 10.16 10.75
C GLN A 67 0.56 9.67 11.32
N TRP A 68 -0.32 9.11 10.48
CA TRP A 68 -1.58 8.56 10.95
C TRP A 68 -1.36 7.47 12.01
N PHE A 69 -0.34 6.61 11.84
CA PHE A 69 0.03 5.57 12.82
C PHE A 69 0.69 6.13 14.08
N HIS A 70 1.46 7.22 13.99
CA HIS A 70 2.04 7.87 15.17
C HIS A 70 0.97 8.46 16.10
N HIS A 71 -0.19 8.85 15.55
CA HIS A 71 -1.35 9.29 16.32
C HIS A 71 -2.16 8.14 16.93
N GLN A 72 -1.69 6.89 16.83
CA GLN A 72 -2.29 5.71 17.46
C GLN A 72 -3.79 5.55 17.16
N PRO A 73 -4.15 5.34 15.89
CA PRO A 73 -5.54 5.39 15.44
C PRO A 73 -6.36 4.24 16.01
N ASN A 74 -7.66 4.50 16.16
CA ASN A 74 -8.66 3.51 16.54
C ASN A 74 -9.67 3.35 15.38
N ASN A 75 -9.36 2.49 14.41
CA ASN A 75 -10.08 2.38 13.15
C ASN A 75 -10.05 0.95 12.60
N LYS A 76 -11.10 0.54 11.87
CA LYS A 76 -11.18 -0.77 11.20
C LYS A 76 -10.01 -1.07 10.25
N VAL A 77 -9.33 -0.04 9.73
CA VAL A 77 -8.10 -0.20 8.92
C VAL A 77 -6.97 -0.86 9.72
N VAL A 78 -6.82 -0.53 11.02
CA VAL A 78 -5.83 -1.18 11.89
C VAL A 78 -6.17 -2.65 12.05
N LEU A 79 -7.45 -2.96 12.31
CA LEU A 79 -7.93 -4.33 12.45
C LEU A 79 -7.68 -5.15 11.18
N ALA A 80 -7.99 -4.61 10.00
CA ALA A 80 -7.76 -5.27 8.73
C ALA A 80 -6.27 -5.53 8.47
N MET A 81 -5.41 -4.56 8.78
CA MET A 81 -3.96 -4.72 8.70
C MET A 81 -3.46 -5.80 9.65
N ALA A 82 -3.95 -5.82 10.90
CA ALA A 82 -3.57 -6.82 11.89
C ALA A 82 -3.96 -8.24 11.46
N HIS A 83 -5.16 -8.42 10.90
CA HIS A 83 -5.59 -9.68 10.31
C HIS A 83 -4.70 -10.09 9.14
N ARG A 84 -4.30 -9.14 8.28
CA ARG A 84 -3.38 -9.40 7.17
C ARG A 84 -2.01 -9.86 7.68
N LEU A 85 -1.43 -9.19 8.67
CA LEU A 85 -0.17 -9.61 9.29
C LEU A 85 -0.25 -11.01 9.92
N LYS A 86 -1.40 -11.36 10.51
CA LYS A 86 -1.67 -12.71 11.01
C LYS A 86 -1.71 -13.75 9.88
N GLN A 87 -2.36 -13.44 8.76
CA GLN A 87 -2.35 -14.30 7.56
C GLN A 87 -0.94 -14.52 6.99
N GLU A 88 -0.08 -13.51 7.10
CA GLU A 88 1.33 -13.60 6.73
C GLU A 88 2.19 -14.38 7.74
N GLY A 89 1.60 -14.92 8.82
CA GLY A 89 2.30 -15.63 9.90
C GLY A 89 3.15 -14.72 10.79
N CYS A 90 2.95 -13.41 10.71
CA CYS A 90 3.73 -12.41 11.43
C CYS A 90 3.00 -11.81 12.63
N GLY A 91 1.71 -12.12 12.81
CA GLY A 91 0.93 -11.68 13.97
C GLY A 91 1.50 -12.20 15.28
N THR A 92 1.84 -11.30 16.21
CA THR A 92 2.28 -11.60 17.57
C THR A 92 1.17 -11.41 18.60
N TYR A 93 -0.08 -11.47 18.15
CA TYR A 93 -1.27 -11.27 18.97
C TYR A 93 -1.48 -12.49 19.88
N GLN A 94 -1.28 -12.31 21.17
CA GLN A 94 -1.74 -13.26 22.19
C GLN A 94 -3.23 -13.03 22.39
N PRO A 95 -4.04 -14.07 22.72
CA PRO A 95 -5.45 -13.88 23.05
C PRO A 95 -5.62 -12.71 24.03
N PRO A 96 -6.46 -11.71 23.69
CA PRO A 96 -7.48 -11.71 22.63
C PRO A 96 -7.00 -11.45 21.18
N GLU A 97 -7.88 -11.73 20.20
CA GLU A 97 -7.69 -11.37 18.78
C GLU A 97 -7.31 -9.89 18.60
N PRO A 98 -6.71 -9.50 17.47
CA PRO A 98 -6.33 -8.11 17.22
C PRO A 98 -7.54 -7.17 17.34
N ASP A 99 -7.31 -5.98 17.88
CA ASP A 99 -8.33 -4.95 17.99
C ASP A 99 -8.19 -3.90 16.87
N LYS A 100 -9.05 -2.88 16.90
CA LYS A 100 -9.01 -1.75 15.96
C LYS A 100 -8.07 -0.63 16.42
N LYS A 101 -7.37 -0.77 17.54
CA LYS A 101 -6.53 0.27 18.14
C LYS A 101 -5.06 -0.05 17.88
N TRP A 102 -4.37 0.83 17.18
CA TRP A 102 -2.95 0.65 16.93
C TRP A 102 -2.16 0.49 18.23
N SER A 103 -1.42 -0.61 18.32
CA SER A 103 -0.76 -1.06 19.54
C SER A 103 0.71 -1.44 19.31
N SER A 104 1.44 -1.71 20.40
CA SER A 104 2.79 -2.26 20.33
C SER A 104 2.82 -3.65 19.66
N ALA A 105 1.75 -4.44 19.79
CA ALA A 105 1.64 -5.75 19.14
C ALA A 105 1.54 -5.62 17.61
N ASP A 106 0.81 -4.62 17.11
CA ASP A 106 0.76 -4.33 15.67
C ASP A 106 2.12 -3.90 15.15
N LYS A 107 2.78 -2.97 15.85
CA LYS A 107 4.13 -2.51 15.50
C LYS A 107 5.14 -3.66 15.46
N ALA A 108 5.10 -4.56 16.44
CA ALA A 108 5.98 -5.73 16.49
C ALA A 108 5.68 -6.72 15.35
N SER A 109 4.39 -6.99 15.10
CA SER A 109 3.93 -7.85 14.01
C SER A 109 4.36 -7.30 12.64
N TYR A 110 4.24 -5.99 12.46
CA TYR A 110 4.62 -5.29 11.24
C TYR A 110 6.14 -5.29 11.04
N SER A 111 6.93 -5.03 12.09
CA SER A 111 8.40 -5.11 12.02
C SER A 111 8.87 -6.52 11.65
N LYS A 112 8.25 -7.57 12.21
CA LYS A 112 8.53 -8.96 11.86
C LYS A 112 8.23 -9.23 10.39
N TRP A 113 7.09 -8.74 9.90
CA TRP A 113 6.71 -8.88 8.50
C TRP A 113 7.65 -8.12 7.56
N GLN A 114 8.05 -6.90 7.90
CA GLN A 114 9.01 -6.10 7.13
C GLN A 114 10.33 -6.87 6.97
N LYS A 115 10.90 -7.36 8.07
CA LYS A 115 12.14 -8.15 8.05
C LYS A 115 11.99 -9.46 7.27
N LYS A 116 10.86 -10.17 7.43
CA LYS A 116 10.55 -11.40 6.68
C LYS A 116 10.54 -11.16 5.16
N ASN A 117 10.11 -9.98 4.73
CA ASN A 117 10.05 -9.60 3.32
C ASN A 117 11.33 -8.89 2.82
N GLY A 118 12.42 -8.90 3.59
CA GLY A 118 13.71 -8.35 3.20
C GLY A 118 13.79 -6.82 3.24
N PHE A 119 12.84 -6.15 3.90
CA PHE A 119 12.97 -4.72 4.17
C PHE A 119 14.00 -4.49 5.29
N GLU A 120 14.78 -3.42 5.16
CA GLU A 120 15.85 -3.05 6.08
C GLU A 120 15.80 -1.55 6.42
N GLY A 121 16.59 -1.12 7.41
CA GLY A 121 16.69 0.29 7.80
C GLY A 121 15.35 0.88 8.23
N SER A 122 15.04 2.08 7.73
CA SER A 122 13.80 2.80 8.05
C SER A 122 12.53 2.10 7.53
N ASP A 123 12.67 1.20 6.56
CA ASP A 123 11.55 0.42 6.02
C ASP A 123 11.25 -0.83 6.86
N ALA A 124 12.01 -1.09 7.94
CA ALA A 124 11.82 -2.21 8.87
C ALA A 124 11.68 -1.78 10.35
N ASP A 125 11.26 -0.53 10.58
CA ASP A 125 11.14 0.10 11.91
C ASP A 125 9.84 -0.26 12.67
N GLY A 126 8.98 -1.09 12.07
CA GLY A 126 7.67 -1.49 12.59
C GLY A 126 6.55 -0.50 12.30
N PHE A 127 6.85 0.69 11.75
CA PHE A 127 5.83 1.60 11.26
C PHE A 127 5.54 1.32 9.79
N PRO A 128 4.26 1.36 9.39
CA PRO A 128 3.92 1.31 7.98
C PRO A 128 4.48 2.52 7.23
N GLY A 129 5.20 2.24 6.15
CA GLY A 129 5.60 3.19 5.11
C GLY A 129 4.82 2.90 3.83
N LYS A 130 4.87 3.81 2.85
CA LYS A 130 4.12 3.63 1.59
C LYS A 130 4.50 2.32 0.89
N LEU A 131 5.80 2.03 0.76
CA LEU A 131 6.30 0.83 0.08
C LEU A 131 5.85 -0.46 0.79
N THR A 132 6.00 -0.51 2.11
CA THR A 132 5.65 -1.67 2.93
C THR A 132 4.13 -1.87 3.00
N TRP A 133 3.36 -0.78 3.04
CA TRP A 133 1.89 -0.83 3.02
C TRP A 133 1.35 -1.36 1.70
N ASP A 134 1.87 -0.85 0.58
CA ASP A 134 1.52 -1.32 -0.75
C ASP A 134 1.83 -2.81 -0.94
N ARG A 135 2.92 -3.29 -0.32
CA ARG A 135 3.32 -4.70 -0.37
C ARG A 135 2.50 -5.59 0.57
N LEU A 136 2.00 -5.05 1.68
CA LEU A 136 1.17 -5.80 2.64
C LEU A 136 -0.22 -6.07 2.09
N GLU A 137 -0.74 -5.17 1.24
CA GLU A 137 -2.07 -5.30 0.61
C GLU A 137 -3.19 -5.47 1.65
N VAL A 138 -3.34 -4.46 2.52
CA VAL A 138 -4.34 -4.47 3.59
C VAL A 138 -5.76 -4.40 2.99
N PRO A 139 -6.65 -5.39 3.21
CA PRO A 139 -8.01 -5.38 2.68
C PRO A 139 -8.83 -4.18 3.14
N THR A 140 -9.63 -3.59 2.24
CA THR A 140 -10.65 -2.60 2.60
C THR A 140 -11.62 -3.25 3.59
N PRO A 141 -11.76 -2.72 4.82
CA PRO A 141 -12.71 -3.26 5.77
C PRO A 141 -14.13 -3.13 5.20
N SER A 142 -14.92 -4.20 5.30
CA SER A 142 -16.35 -4.13 4.96
C SER A 142 -17.05 -3.06 5.80
N ALA A 143 -17.99 -2.35 5.17
CA ALA A 143 -18.82 -1.31 5.78
C ALA A 143 -19.45 -1.79 7.09
#